data_AF-A0AB37UBA4-F1
#
_entry.id   AF-A0AB37UBA4-F1
#
_cell.length_a   1.000
_cell.length_b   1.000
_cell.length_c   1.000
_cell.angle_alpha   90.00
_cell.angle_beta   90.00
_cell.angle_gamma   90.00
#
_symmetry.space_group_name_H-M   'P 1'
#
loop_
_entity.id
_entity.type
_entity.pdbx_description
1 polymer ?
#
loop_
_entity_poly.entity_id
_entity_poly.type
_entity_poly.pdbx_seq_one_letter_code
_entity_poly.pdbx_strand_id
1 'polypeptide(L)'
;MQQPLEVRQAVEEVSVDMWGGFPKVITQVYPNASLVFDRFHVMKAVTQELNKLPWKIGIKDRGSNYLLLHNQADLDVEQQQKLA
;
A
#
# COMPACT_ATOMS: atom_id res chain seq x y z
N MET A 1 29.44 -4.58 -5.31
CA MET A 1 29.70 -3.98 -6.64
C MET A 1 28.39 -3.47 -7.21
N GLN A 2 28.39 -2.31 -7.86
CA GLN A 2 27.22 -1.79 -8.55
C GLN A 2 27.17 -2.37 -9.97
N GLN A 3 25.97 -2.68 -10.47
CA GLN A 3 25.80 -3.15 -11.85
C GLN A 3 26.27 -2.09 -12.87
N PRO A 4 26.72 -2.49 -14.07
CA PRO A 4 27.06 -1.56 -15.15
C PRO A 4 25.93 -0.56 -15.42
N LEU A 5 26.26 0.65 -15.87
CA LEU A 5 25.27 1.71 -16.11
C LEU A 5 24.21 1.28 -17.12
N GLU A 6 24.62 0.61 -18.19
CA GLU A 6 23.73 0.09 -19.24
C GLU A 6 22.66 -0.84 -18.67
N VAL A 7 23.04 -1.74 -17.76
CA VAL A 7 22.12 -2.66 -17.07
C VAL A 7 21.15 -1.88 -16.18
N ARG A 8 21.63 -0.84 -15.48
CA ARG A 8 20.80 -0.03 -14.58
C ARG A 8 19.83 0.88 -15.31
N GLN A 9 20.20 1.34 -16.51
CA GLN A 9 19.34 2.15 -17.37
C GLN A 9 18.25 1.34 -18.06
N ALA A 10 18.43 0.03 -18.19
CA ALA A 10 17.44 -0.90 -18.72
C ALA A 10 16.35 -1.29 -17.71
N VAL A 11 16.48 -0.89 -16.44
CA VAL A 11 15.44 -1.11 -15.43
C VAL A 11 14.32 -0.10 -15.64
N GLU A 12 13.12 -0.60 -15.93
CA GLU A 12 11.93 0.23 -16.18
C GLU A 12 11.23 0.64 -14.88
N GLU A 13 11.22 -0.24 -13.88
CA GLU A 13 10.50 -0.02 -12.63
C GLU A 13 11.24 -0.65 -11.43
N VAL A 14 11.19 0.06 -10.31
CA VAL A 14 11.69 -0.40 -9.02
C VAL A 14 10.56 -0.33 -8.00
N SER A 15 10.09 -1.51 -7.57
CA SER A 15 9.13 -1.66 -6.47
C SER A 15 9.85 -1.83 -5.14
N VAL A 16 9.56 -0.95 -4.18
CA VAL A 16 10.18 -0.98 -2.84
C VAL A 16 9.20 -0.65 -1.72
N ASP A 17 9.63 -0.95 -0.50
CA ASP A 17 9.02 -0.47 0.73
C ASP A 17 8.95 1.08 0.78
N MET A 18 8.04 1.59 1.61
CA MET A 18 7.76 3.01 1.81
C MET A 18 8.79 3.75 2.68
N TRP A 19 9.95 3.14 2.99
CA TRP A 19 11.00 3.82 3.74
C TRP A 19 11.57 5.01 2.96
N GLY A 20 11.57 6.18 3.60
CA GLY A 20 11.96 7.46 2.97
C GLY A 20 13.41 7.55 2.50
N GLY A 21 14.27 6.59 2.87
CA GLY A 21 15.65 6.52 2.35
C GLY A 21 15.76 5.95 0.94
N PHE A 22 14.80 5.12 0.50
CA PHE A 22 14.84 4.46 -0.80
C PHE A 22 14.77 5.40 -2.00
N PRO A 23 13.88 6.42 -2.06
CA PRO A 23 13.76 7.29 -3.23
C PRO A 23 15.09 7.95 -3.64
N LYS A 24 15.89 8.35 -2.66
CA LYS A 24 17.19 9.01 -2.91
C LYS A 24 18.22 8.05 -3.49
N VAL A 25 18.25 6.80 -3.01
CA VAL A 25 19.22 5.80 -3.47
C VAL A 25 18.80 5.27 -4.84
N ILE A 26 17.52 5.00 -5.04
CA ILE A 26 17.01 4.41 -6.28
C ILE A 26 17.18 5.35 -7.46
N THR A 27 16.92 6.64 -7.29
CA THR A 27 17.14 7.63 -8.37
C THR A 27 18.62 7.76 -8.77
N GLN A 28 19.56 7.47 -7.87
CA GLN A 28 20.99 7.43 -8.19
C GLN A 28 21.42 6.11 -8.84
N VAL A 29 20.83 4.99 -8.40
CA VAL A 29 21.20 3.65 -8.89
C VAL A 29 20.48 3.31 -10.19
N TYR A 30 19.19 3.61 -10.32
CA TYR A 30 18.33 3.30 -11.47
C TYR A 30 17.69 4.59 -12.02
N PRO A 31 18.45 5.40 -12.78
CA PRO A 31 18.04 6.75 -13.13
C PRO A 31 16.83 6.82 -14.06
N ASN A 32 16.52 5.75 -14.80
CA ASN A 32 15.41 5.69 -15.75
C ASN A 32 14.17 4.97 -15.18
N ALA A 33 14.28 4.32 -14.02
CA ALA A 33 13.22 3.49 -13.50
C ALA A 33 12.12 4.35 -12.86
N SER A 34 10.86 3.96 -13.06
CA SER A 34 9.75 4.41 -12.22
C SER A 34 9.96 3.89 -10.79
N LEU A 35 9.77 4.75 -9.82
CA LEU A 35 9.75 4.36 -8.41
C LEU A 35 8.32 4.09 -7.99
N VAL A 36 8.02 2.84 -7.64
CA VAL A 36 6.69 2.45 -7.15
C VAL A 36 6.79 1.88 -5.74
N PHE A 37 5.78 2.14 -4.93
CA PHE A 37 5.68 1.53 -3.61
C PHE A 37 4.98 0.17 -3.71
N ASP A 38 5.56 -0.82 -3.05
CA ASP A 38 5.01 -2.17 -2.99
C ASP A 38 3.61 -2.14 -2.34
N ARG A 39 2.62 -2.67 -3.07
CA ARG A 39 1.23 -2.78 -2.62
C ARG A 39 1.10 -3.48 -1.26
N PHE A 40 1.91 -4.49 -0.97
CA PHE A 40 1.88 -5.19 0.32
C PHE A 40 2.16 -4.24 1.48
N HIS A 41 3.18 -3.39 1.36
CA HIS A 41 3.55 -2.43 2.39
C HIS A 41 2.47 -1.35 2.56
N VAL A 42 1.90 -0.86 1.44
CA VAL A 42 0.77 0.07 1.46
C VAL A 42 -0.43 -0.54 2.18
N MET A 43 -0.86 -1.73 1.78
CA MET A 43 -2.02 -2.42 2.36
C MET A 43 -1.81 -2.74 3.85
N LYS A 44 -0.59 -3.10 4.24
CA LYS A 44 -0.24 -3.34 5.65
C LYS A 44 -0.43 -2.07 6.48
N ALA A 45 0.08 -0.93 6.02
CA ALA A 45 -0.07 0.35 6.72
C ALA A 45 -1.54 0.77 6.84
N VAL A 46 -2.30 0.67 5.74
CA VAL A 46 -3.75 0.96 5.73
C VAL A 46 -4.48 0.07 6.73
N THR A 47 -4.25 -1.24 6.70
CA THR A 47 -4.88 -2.20 7.61
C THR A 47 -4.54 -1.93 9.08
N GLN A 48 -3.29 -1.56 9.38
CA GLN A 48 -2.85 -1.23 10.73
C GLN A 48 -3.56 0.01 11.28
N GLU A 49 -3.73 1.06 10.47
CA GLU A 49 -4.46 2.25 10.91
C GLU A 49 -5.96 2.00 11.02
N LEU A 50 -6.56 1.27 10.06
CA LEU A 50 -7.97 0.90 10.12
C LEU A 50 -8.29 0.08 11.37
N ASN A 51 -7.43 -0.85 11.78
CA ASN A 51 -7.65 -1.65 13.00
C ASN A 51 -7.70 -0.83 14.30
N LYS A 52 -7.27 0.45 14.29
CA LYS A 52 -7.37 1.36 15.45
C LYS A 52 -8.71 2.08 15.54
N LEU A 53 -9.50 2.09 14.46
CA LEU A 53 -10.74 2.86 14.35
C LEU A 53 -11.99 2.19 14.97
N PRO A 54 -12.21 0.86 14.93
CA PRO A 54 -13.50 0.24 15.26
C PRO A 54 -14.06 0.65 16.62
N TRP A 55 -13.21 0.70 17.64
CA TRP A 55 -13.58 1.14 18.98
C TRP A 55 -14.03 2.60 19.06
N LYS A 56 -13.49 3.46 18.18
CA LYS A 56 -13.81 4.90 18.14
C LYS A 56 -15.11 5.18 17.40
N ILE A 57 -15.48 4.33 16.44
CA ILE A 57 -16.64 4.52 15.56
C ILE A 57 -17.81 3.59 15.89
N GLY A 58 -17.71 2.80 16.96
CA GLY A 58 -18.80 1.94 17.45
C GLY A 58 -18.98 0.63 16.67
N ILE A 59 -18.10 0.31 15.72
CA ILE A 59 -18.09 -0.97 15.01
C ILE A 59 -17.50 -2.03 15.95
N LYS A 60 -18.36 -2.97 16.39
CA LYS A 60 -17.99 -4.03 17.35
C LYS A 60 -17.68 -5.38 16.70
N ASP A 61 -18.08 -5.56 15.43
CA ASP A 61 -17.80 -6.78 14.70
C ASP A 61 -16.37 -6.76 14.14
N ARG A 62 -15.59 -7.82 14.42
CA ARG A 62 -14.22 -7.94 13.89
C ARG A 62 -14.21 -8.28 12.40
N GLY A 63 -15.28 -8.89 11.88
CA GLY A 63 -15.41 -9.21 10.46
C GLY A 63 -15.61 -7.98 9.58
N SER A 64 -16.34 -6.98 10.08
CA SER A 64 -16.60 -5.72 9.38
C SER A 64 -15.36 -4.88 9.05
N ASN A 65 -14.21 -5.10 9.71
CA ASN A 65 -12.97 -4.36 9.39
C ASN A 65 -12.51 -4.59 7.95
N TYR A 66 -12.74 -5.79 7.41
CA TYR A 66 -12.40 -6.09 6.02
C TYR A 66 -13.30 -5.35 5.03
N LEU A 67 -14.56 -5.07 5.40
CA LEU A 67 -15.47 -4.26 4.58
C LEU A 67 -14.97 -2.82 4.41
N LEU A 68 -14.24 -2.28 5.39
CA LEU A 68 -13.60 -0.96 5.30
C LEU A 68 -12.41 -0.92 4.32
N LEU A 69 -11.87 -2.08 3.94
CA LEU A 69 -10.79 -2.20 2.95
C LEU A 69 -11.29 -2.33 1.51
N HIS A 70 -12.60 -2.52 1.31
CA HIS A 70 -13.21 -2.57 -0.02
C HIS A 70 -13.62 -1.18 -0.50
N ASN A 71 -13.70 -1.00 -1.82
CA ASN A 71 -14.33 0.20 -2.35
C ASN A 71 -15.82 0.15 -2.01
N GLN A 72 -16.38 1.29 -1.60
CA GLN A 72 -17.79 1.40 -1.29
C GLN A 72 -18.70 0.99 -2.45
N ALA A 73 -18.26 1.23 -3.69
CA ALA A 73 -18.99 0.84 -4.90
C ALA A 73 -19.10 -0.69 -5.08
N ASP A 74 -18.20 -1.45 -4.46
CA ASP A 74 -18.14 -2.91 -4.56
C ASP A 74 -18.94 -3.60 -3.43
N LEU A 75 -19.48 -2.83 -2.46
CA LEU A 75 -20.21 -3.37 -1.32
C LEU A 75 -21.67 -3.66 -1.67
N ASP A 76 -22.14 -4.86 -1.30
CA ASP A 76 -23.55 -5.21 -1.40
C ASP A 76 -24.41 -4.54 -0.30
N VAL A 77 -25.73 -4.62 -0.43
CA VAL A 77 -26.68 -3.97 0.50
C VAL A 77 -26.54 -4.50 1.92
N GLU A 78 -26.23 -5.78 2.12
CA GLU A 78 -26.05 -6.39 3.43
C GLU A 78 -24.76 -5.89 4.10
N GLN A 79 -23.68 -5.79 3.33
CA GLN A 79 -22.40 -5.25 3.78
C GLN A 79 -22.50 -3.77 4.12
N GLN A 80 -23.24 -2.98 3.34
CA GLN A 80 -23.51 -1.57 3.65
C GLN A 80 -24.29 -1.42 4.96
N GLN A 81 -25.29 -2.27 5.21
CA GLN A 81 -26.04 -2.27 6.47
C GLN A 81 -25.17 -2.62 7.69
N LYS A 82 -24.13 -3.46 7.51
CA LYS A 82 -23.17 -3.79 8.59
C LYS A 82 -22.23 -2.63 8.95
N LEU A 83 -22.12 -1.62 8.09
CA LEU A 83 -21.29 -0.43 8.29
C LEU A 83 -22.11 0.80 8.72
N ALA A 84 -23.43 0.74 8.67
CA ALA A 84 -24.36 1.79 9.09
C ALA A 84 -24.70 1.71 10.59
#